data_AF-A0A178UP69-F1
#
_entry.id   AF-A0A178UP69-F1
#
_cell.length_a   1.000
_cell.length_b   1.000
_cell.length_c   1.000
_cell.angle_alpha   90.00
_cell.angle_beta   90.00
_cell.angle_gamma   90.00
#
_symmetry.space_group_name_H-M   'P 1'
#
loop_
_entity.id
_entity.type
_entity.pdbx_description
1 polymer ?
#
loop_
_entity_poly.entity_id
_entity_poly.type
_entity_poly.pdbx_seq_one_letter_code
_entity_poly.pdbx_strand_id
1 'polypeptide(L)'
;MKFMKIGTKPDTFYTQEASRILITDTPNDLVIRINTTTYHLHRSCLVPKCGLLRRLCTDSEESDTVTIELNDIPGGADAFELCAKFCYDITINLSAHNLVNALCASKFLRMSDSVDKGNLLPKLEAFFHSCILQGWKDSIVTLQSTTKLPEWCENLGIVRKCIDSIVEKILTPTSEVSWSHTYTRPGYAKRQHHSVPRDWWTEDISDLDLDLFRCVITAARSTFTLPPQLIGEALHVYTCRWLPYFISNSHSGFSVNENEAALERHRRLVNTVVNMIPADKGSVSEGFLLRLVSIASYVRASLTTKTELIRKSGLQLEEATLEDLLLPSHSSSHLHRYDTDLVATVLESFLMLWRRQSSAHLSSNNTQLLHSIRKVAKLIDSYLQAVAQDVHMPVSKFVSLSEAVPDIARQSHDRLYKAINIFLKVHPEISKEEKKRLCRSLDCQKLSAQVRAHAVKNERMPLRTVVQALFFDQESSSKGESSRSENQELFTRGKETPTDKHSMMLKLHLGPASTGKAKNVLEEGCKRGEEKIRSSTDPKKIVWKGTGSEHKHHVSRDR
;
A
#
# COMPACT_ATOMS: atom_id res chain seq x y z
N MET A 1 21.73 -11.35 -12.99
CA MET A 1 22.68 -10.31 -12.55
C MET A 1 23.70 -10.09 -13.65
N LYS A 2 24.14 -8.85 -13.88
CA LYS A 2 25.30 -8.56 -14.72
C LYS A 2 26.60 -8.81 -13.94
N PHE A 3 27.64 -9.22 -14.65
CA PHE A 3 28.98 -9.45 -14.10
C PHE A 3 30.03 -8.73 -14.95
N MET A 4 31.09 -8.26 -14.31
CA MET A 4 32.29 -7.77 -14.98
C MET A 4 33.50 -8.60 -14.54
N LYS A 5 34.29 -9.06 -15.52
CA LYS A 5 35.56 -9.76 -15.31
C LYS A 5 36.71 -8.81 -15.63
N ILE A 6 37.66 -8.65 -14.71
CA ILE A 6 38.90 -7.89 -14.92
C ILE A 6 40.08 -8.80 -14.60
N GLY A 7 41.20 -8.66 -15.30
CA GLY A 7 42.39 -9.49 -15.14
C GLY A 7 42.38 -10.74 -16.04
N THR A 8 43.56 -11.31 -16.24
CA THR A 8 43.79 -12.42 -17.18
C THR A 8 44.48 -13.62 -16.55
N LYS A 9 45.22 -13.43 -15.46
CA LYS A 9 45.91 -14.51 -14.74
C LYS A 9 44.92 -15.33 -13.90
N PRO A 10 45.20 -16.62 -13.65
CA PRO A 10 44.46 -17.40 -12.64
C PRO A 10 44.72 -16.85 -11.24
N ASP A 11 43.95 -17.32 -10.25
CA ASP A 11 44.16 -16.97 -8.85
C ASP A 11 45.37 -17.76 -8.30
N THR A 12 46.39 -17.04 -7.81
CA THR A 12 47.64 -17.61 -7.27
C THR A 12 47.85 -17.28 -5.79
N PHE A 13 46.80 -16.80 -5.10
CA PHE A 13 46.81 -16.65 -3.65
C PHE A 13 46.66 -18.00 -2.96
N TYR A 14 47.66 -18.37 -2.16
CA TYR A 14 47.60 -19.49 -1.24
C TYR A 14 47.20 -19.00 0.17
N THR A 15 46.64 -19.91 0.98
CA THR A 15 46.24 -19.64 2.37
C THR A 15 46.96 -20.61 3.30
N GLN A 16 47.66 -20.07 4.29
CA GLN A 16 48.27 -20.81 5.38
C GLN A 16 47.83 -20.17 6.70
N GLU A 17 47.01 -20.87 7.47
CA GLU A 17 46.39 -20.35 8.70
C GLU A 17 45.65 -19.02 8.45
N ALA A 18 46.10 -17.92 9.07
CA ALA A 18 45.58 -16.56 8.86
C ALA A 18 46.38 -15.73 7.83
N SER A 19 47.39 -16.33 7.20
CA SER A 19 48.24 -15.69 6.20
C SER A 19 47.82 -16.03 4.77
N ARG A 20 47.69 -14.98 3.94
CA ARG A 20 47.51 -15.03 2.50
C ARG A 20 48.85 -14.74 1.83
N ILE A 21 49.36 -15.67 1.05
CA ILE A 21 50.69 -15.58 0.41
C ILE A 21 50.50 -15.71 -1.10
N LEU A 22 51.13 -14.83 -1.88
CA LEU A 22 51.19 -14.99 -3.32
C LEU A 22 52.36 -15.92 -3.70
N ILE A 23 52.11 -16.91 -4.55
CA ILE A 23 53.17 -17.76 -5.09
C ILE A 23 53.81 -17.07 -6.31
N THR A 24 55.08 -16.70 -6.18
CA THR A 24 55.92 -16.03 -7.20
C THR A 24 57.39 -16.41 -7.03
N ASP A 25 58.18 -16.31 -8.09
CA ASP A 25 59.63 -16.57 -8.06
C ASP A 25 60.43 -15.50 -7.28
N THR A 26 59.80 -14.38 -6.91
CA THR A 26 60.38 -13.30 -6.11
C THR A 26 59.96 -13.37 -4.64
N PRO A 27 60.86 -13.05 -3.68
CA PRO A 27 60.49 -12.94 -2.26
C PRO A 27 59.51 -11.78 -2.03
N ASN A 28 58.67 -11.91 -1.02
CA ASN A 28 57.71 -10.87 -0.63
C ASN A 28 58.42 -9.75 0.16
N ASP A 29 58.38 -8.53 -0.34
CA ASP A 29 59.00 -7.33 0.25
C ASP A 29 57.99 -6.42 1.00
N LEU A 30 56.70 -6.79 0.99
CA LEU A 30 55.58 -6.08 1.59
C LEU A 30 54.69 -7.03 2.42
N VAL A 31 54.37 -6.62 3.65
CA VAL A 31 53.39 -7.30 4.51
C VAL A 31 52.26 -6.32 4.83
N ILE A 32 51.01 -6.72 4.60
CA ILE A 32 49.81 -5.92 4.92
C ILE A 32 48.94 -6.68 5.92
N ARG A 33 48.75 -6.13 7.12
CA ARG A 33 47.91 -6.70 8.18
C ARG A 33 46.54 -6.04 8.20
N ILE A 34 45.48 -6.83 8.09
CA ILE A 34 44.08 -6.37 8.10
C ILE A 34 43.33 -7.19 9.13
N ASN A 35 43.14 -6.62 10.32
CA ASN A 35 42.53 -7.27 11.48
C ASN A 35 43.27 -8.57 11.84
N THR A 36 42.66 -9.73 11.59
CA THR A 36 43.23 -11.06 11.81
C THR A 36 44.06 -11.58 10.63
N THR A 37 43.90 -11.03 9.43
CA THR A 37 44.47 -11.60 8.19
C THR A 37 45.76 -10.87 7.81
N THR A 38 46.81 -11.63 7.50
CA THR A 38 48.10 -11.08 7.07
C THR A 38 48.35 -11.41 5.60
N TYR A 39 48.66 -10.41 4.78
CA TYR A 39 48.95 -10.57 3.36
C TYR A 39 50.44 -10.38 3.09
N HIS A 40 51.09 -11.39 2.52
CA HIS A 40 52.47 -11.32 2.04
C HIS A 40 52.47 -11.05 0.53
N LEU A 41 53.08 -9.94 0.13
CA LEU A 41 52.86 -9.25 -1.13
C LEU A 41 54.14 -8.60 -1.68
N HIS A 42 54.02 -7.93 -2.83
CA HIS A 42 55.10 -7.25 -3.53
C HIS A 42 54.82 -5.75 -3.70
N ARG A 43 55.73 -4.89 -3.22
CA ARG A 43 55.67 -3.43 -3.42
C ARG A 43 55.59 -3.12 -4.92
N SER A 44 56.38 -3.81 -5.74
CA SER A 44 56.47 -3.65 -7.20
C SER A 44 55.13 -3.78 -7.93
N CYS A 45 54.15 -4.51 -7.40
CA CYS A 45 52.82 -4.64 -8.01
C CYS A 45 51.78 -3.70 -7.40
N LEU A 46 51.83 -3.43 -6.08
CA LEU A 46 50.82 -2.62 -5.40
C LEU A 46 51.14 -1.11 -5.39
N VAL A 47 52.40 -0.70 -5.19
CA VAL A 47 52.82 0.72 -5.12
C VAL A 47 52.55 1.50 -6.41
N PRO A 48 52.68 0.92 -7.63
CA PRO A 48 52.28 1.61 -8.85
C PRO A 48 50.77 1.89 -8.93
N LYS A 49 49.91 0.99 -8.43
CA LYS A 49 48.44 1.10 -8.60
C LYS A 49 47.70 1.72 -7.40
N CYS A 50 48.26 1.66 -6.19
CA CYS A 50 47.62 2.12 -4.94
C CYS A 50 48.26 3.40 -4.38
N GLY A 51 47.59 4.55 -4.55
CA GLY A 51 48.11 5.86 -4.12
C GLY A 51 48.15 6.10 -2.61
N LEU A 52 47.55 5.22 -1.79
CA LEU A 52 47.75 5.21 -0.34
C LEU A 52 49.05 4.47 0.01
N LEU A 53 49.21 3.24 -0.49
CA LEU A 53 50.40 2.41 -0.25
C LEU A 53 51.68 3.07 -0.77
N ARG A 54 51.61 3.76 -1.91
CA ARG A 54 52.74 4.55 -2.44
C ARG A 54 53.28 5.55 -1.43
N ARG A 55 52.42 6.27 -0.70
CA ARG A 55 52.84 7.19 0.36
C ARG A 55 53.49 6.42 1.52
N LEU A 56 52.78 5.42 2.05
CA LEU A 56 53.22 4.67 3.23
C LEU A 56 54.52 3.88 3.02
N CYS A 57 54.86 3.53 1.78
CA CYS A 57 56.14 2.87 1.45
C CYS A 57 57.30 3.86 1.28
N THR A 58 57.06 5.08 0.78
CA THR A 58 58.10 6.14 0.68
C THR A 58 58.52 6.66 2.05
N ASP A 59 57.64 6.61 3.04
CA ASP A 59 57.96 6.98 4.43
C ASP A 59 58.82 5.89 5.16
N SER A 60 59.32 4.85 4.46
CA SER A 60 59.92 3.65 5.07
C SER A 60 61.03 2.97 4.22
N GLU A 61 61.93 3.76 3.61
CA GLU A 61 62.97 3.22 2.69
C GLU A 61 64.12 2.46 3.37
N GLU A 62 64.19 2.43 4.71
CA GLU A 62 65.29 1.81 5.49
C GLU A 62 65.12 0.30 5.79
N SER A 63 64.07 -0.38 5.29
CA SER A 63 63.81 -1.80 5.59
C SER A 63 63.55 -2.67 4.36
N ASP A 64 64.20 -3.83 4.31
CA ASP A 64 64.02 -4.89 3.30
C ASP A 64 62.56 -5.38 3.23
N THR A 65 61.86 -5.45 4.36
CA THR A 65 60.43 -5.77 4.44
C THR A 65 59.66 -4.66 5.16
N VAL A 66 58.64 -4.11 4.49
CA VAL A 66 57.77 -3.07 5.06
C VAL A 66 56.46 -3.73 5.51
N THR A 67 56.07 -3.48 6.77
CA THR A 67 54.80 -3.96 7.33
C THR A 67 53.85 -2.78 7.52
N ILE A 68 52.65 -2.86 6.95
CA ILE A 68 51.61 -1.82 7.03
C ILE A 68 50.33 -2.41 7.61
N GLU A 69 49.71 -1.70 8.56
CA GLU A 69 48.42 -2.09 9.14
C GLU A 69 47.28 -1.29 8.51
N LEU A 70 46.23 -1.97 8.03
CA LEU A 70 45.08 -1.38 7.35
C LEU A 70 43.76 -1.93 7.93
N ASN A 71 43.65 -1.94 9.26
CA ASN A 71 42.51 -2.53 9.98
C ASN A 71 41.16 -1.87 9.60
N ASP A 72 41.17 -0.55 9.35
CA ASP A 72 40.00 0.29 9.03
C ASP A 72 39.57 0.27 7.55
N ILE A 73 40.10 -0.65 6.73
CA ILE A 73 39.78 -0.68 5.29
C ILE A 73 38.29 -1.04 5.05
N PRO A 74 37.50 -0.19 4.37
CA PRO A 74 36.07 -0.41 4.21
C PRO A 74 35.80 -1.66 3.36
N GLY A 75 34.99 -2.57 3.89
CA GLY A 75 34.71 -3.88 3.31
C GLY A 75 35.69 -4.99 3.73
N GLY A 76 36.71 -4.66 4.54
CA GLY A 76 37.61 -5.62 5.18
C GLY A 76 38.57 -6.35 4.23
N ALA A 77 39.07 -7.49 4.70
CA ALA A 77 40.08 -8.29 4.00
C ALA A 77 39.63 -8.73 2.59
N ASP A 78 38.38 -9.16 2.43
CA ASP A 78 37.84 -9.58 1.12
C ASP A 78 37.84 -8.42 0.09
N ALA A 79 37.55 -7.21 0.54
CA ALA A 79 37.55 -6.03 -0.32
C ALA A 79 38.98 -5.62 -0.72
N PHE A 80 39.92 -5.71 0.22
CA PHE A 80 41.35 -5.56 -0.06
C PHE A 80 41.86 -6.62 -1.04
N GLU A 81 41.47 -7.89 -0.87
CA GLU A 81 41.93 -9.00 -1.72
C GLU A 81 41.50 -8.80 -3.18
N LEU A 82 40.30 -8.27 -3.43
CA LEU A 82 39.87 -7.86 -4.79
C LEU A 82 40.75 -6.74 -5.37
N CYS A 83 41.13 -5.75 -4.56
CA CYS A 83 42.04 -4.68 -4.97
C CYS A 83 43.47 -5.21 -5.23
N ALA A 84 43.98 -6.10 -4.37
CA ALA A 84 45.29 -6.72 -4.53
C ALA A 84 45.35 -7.62 -5.78
N LYS A 85 44.31 -8.43 -6.03
CA LYS A 85 44.20 -9.27 -7.25
C LYS A 85 44.22 -8.42 -8.52
N PHE A 86 43.54 -7.27 -8.55
CA PHE A 86 43.67 -6.29 -9.63
C PHE A 86 45.12 -5.78 -9.79
N CYS A 87 45.86 -5.57 -8.70
CA CYS A 87 47.25 -5.12 -8.78
C CYS A 87 48.16 -6.11 -9.51
N TYR A 88 47.96 -7.42 -9.31
CA TYR A 88 48.69 -8.48 -10.01
C TYR A 88 48.12 -8.87 -11.39
N ASP A 89 47.05 -8.22 -11.86
CA ASP A 89 46.26 -8.60 -13.06
C ASP A 89 45.64 -10.02 -12.99
N ILE A 90 45.40 -10.49 -11.76
CA ILE A 90 44.65 -11.71 -11.45
C ILE A 90 43.17 -11.48 -11.76
N THR A 91 42.52 -12.52 -12.28
CA THR A 91 41.09 -12.54 -12.56
C THR A 91 40.26 -12.21 -11.32
N ILE A 92 39.52 -11.10 -11.35
CA ILE A 92 38.45 -10.76 -10.39
C ILE A 92 37.09 -10.76 -11.09
N ASN A 93 36.06 -11.23 -10.38
CA ASN A 93 34.67 -11.24 -10.83
C ASN A 93 33.85 -10.28 -9.97
N LEU A 94 33.23 -9.28 -10.61
CA LEU A 94 32.52 -8.18 -9.97
C LEU A 94 31.03 -8.23 -10.31
N SER A 95 30.20 -7.92 -9.33
CA SER A 95 28.74 -8.07 -9.34
C SER A 95 28.08 -7.07 -8.39
N ALA A 96 26.74 -7.01 -8.39
CA ALA A 96 25.98 -6.18 -7.47
C ALA A 96 26.29 -6.42 -5.97
N HIS A 97 26.73 -7.64 -5.60
CA HIS A 97 26.99 -8.04 -4.21
C HIS A 97 28.35 -7.58 -3.65
N ASN A 98 29.39 -7.44 -4.49
CA ASN A 98 30.75 -7.10 -4.06
C ASN A 98 31.25 -5.74 -4.59
N LEU A 99 30.51 -5.10 -5.50
CA LEU A 99 30.87 -3.80 -6.07
C LEU A 99 31.00 -2.69 -5.02
N VAL A 100 30.13 -2.61 -4.02
CA VAL A 100 30.18 -1.54 -2.99
C VAL A 100 31.46 -1.64 -2.18
N ASN A 101 31.76 -2.82 -1.64
CA ASN A 101 33.01 -3.09 -0.92
C ASN A 101 34.24 -2.73 -1.79
N ALA A 102 34.26 -3.15 -3.07
CA ALA A 102 35.35 -2.84 -3.98
C ALA A 102 35.47 -1.33 -4.31
N LEU A 103 34.36 -0.60 -4.43
CA LEU A 103 34.34 0.86 -4.63
C LEU A 103 34.92 1.58 -3.40
N CYS A 104 34.48 1.21 -2.19
CA CYS A 104 34.97 1.82 -0.96
C CYS A 104 36.47 1.51 -0.74
N ALA A 105 36.89 0.25 -0.90
CA ALA A 105 38.30 -0.15 -0.74
C ALA A 105 39.22 0.49 -1.80
N SER A 106 38.82 0.52 -3.08
CA SER A 106 39.61 1.18 -4.13
C SER A 106 39.67 2.71 -3.97
N LYS A 107 38.64 3.34 -3.40
CA LYS A 107 38.68 4.75 -2.99
C LYS A 107 39.66 4.98 -1.85
N PHE A 108 39.58 4.18 -0.79
CA PHE A 108 40.46 4.22 0.39
C PHE A 108 41.94 4.03 -0.01
N LEU A 109 42.24 3.02 -0.83
CA LEU A 109 43.58 2.74 -1.38
C LEU A 109 44.05 3.77 -2.42
N ARG A 110 43.19 4.73 -2.80
CA ARG A 110 43.42 5.78 -3.82
C ARG A 110 43.82 5.20 -5.19
N MET A 111 43.05 4.23 -5.67
CA MET A 111 43.27 3.54 -6.96
C MET A 111 42.62 4.28 -8.13
N SER A 112 42.96 5.55 -8.31
CA SER A 112 42.41 6.46 -9.34
C SER A 112 43.32 6.65 -10.56
N ASP A 113 42.78 7.24 -11.64
CA ASP A 113 43.53 7.52 -12.88
C ASP A 113 44.71 8.52 -12.71
N SER A 114 44.74 9.24 -11.60
CA SER A 114 45.87 10.09 -11.18
C SER A 114 47.08 9.32 -10.63
N VAL A 115 46.96 8.00 -10.46
CA VAL A 115 47.99 7.13 -9.86
C VAL A 115 48.56 6.16 -10.89
N ASP A 116 47.68 5.57 -11.70
CA ASP A 116 47.95 4.71 -12.86
C ASP A 116 46.79 4.87 -13.87
N LYS A 117 46.99 4.70 -15.18
CA LYS A 117 45.95 4.97 -16.20
C LYS A 117 45.00 3.79 -16.40
N GLY A 118 43.70 4.02 -16.27
CA GLY A 118 42.70 2.97 -16.32
C GLY A 118 42.71 2.13 -15.04
N ASN A 119 42.83 2.78 -13.89
CA ASN A 119 42.95 2.12 -12.59
C ASN A 119 41.60 1.48 -12.15
N LEU A 120 41.57 0.82 -10.99
CA LEU A 120 40.40 0.05 -10.55
C LEU A 120 39.17 0.94 -10.28
N LEU A 121 39.31 2.08 -9.58
CA LEU A 121 38.16 2.90 -9.19
C LEU A 121 37.35 3.40 -10.41
N PRO A 122 37.95 4.00 -11.47
CA PRO A 122 37.22 4.40 -12.67
C PRO A 122 36.54 3.24 -13.40
N LYS A 123 37.14 2.04 -13.41
CA LYS A 123 36.52 0.83 -13.98
C LYS A 123 35.29 0.39 -13.18
N LEU A 124 35.35 0.46 -11.85
CA LEU A 124 34.20 0.17 -10.97
C LEU A 124 33.10 1.24 -11.10
N GLU A 125 33.46 2.52 -11.16
CA GLU A 125 32.52 3.62 -11.37
C GLU A 125 31.83 3.50 -12.75
N ALA A 126 32.57 3.16 -13.81
CA ALA A 126 31.98 2.90 -15.14
C ALA A 126 31.01 1.72 -15.12
N PHE A 127 31.35 0.59 -14.50
CA PHE A 127 30.47 -0.57 -14.36
C PHE A 127 29.22 -0.26 -13.52
N PHE A 128 29.36 0.54 -12.47
CA PHE A 128 28.22 0.97 -11.64
C PHE A 128 27.16 1.70 -12.49
N HIS A 129 27.55 2.76 -13.20
CA HIS A 129 26.61 3.58 -13.98
C HIS A 129 26.11 2.88 -15.26
N SER A 130 26.97 2.14 -15.98
CA SER A 130 26.62 1.50 -17.26
C SER A 130 25.91 0.15 -17.14
N CYS A 131 26.19 -0.62 -16.08
CA CYS A 131 25.68 -1.98 -15.95
C CYS A 131 24.70 -2.10 -14.79
N ILE A 132 25.12 -1.76 -13.57
CA ILE A 132 24.34 -2.00 -12.35
C ILE A 132 23.12 -1.08 -12.25
N LEU A 133 23.30 0.24 -12.41
CA LEU A 133 22.18 1.20 -12.46
C LEU A 133 21.27 1.00 -13.69
N GLN A 134 21.72 0.24 -14.69
CA GLN A 134 20.91 -0.19 -15.84
C GLN A 134 20.25 -1.57 -15.61
N GLY A 135 20.21 -2.07 -14.38
CA GLY A 135 19.57 -3.33 -14.01
C GLY A 135 18.66 -3.15 -12.79
N TRP A 136 17.42 -3.61 -12.88
CA TRP A 136 16.43 -3.55 -11.79
C TRP A 136 16.93 -4.24 -10.51
N LYS A 137 17.03 -5.58 -10.53
CA LYS A 137 17.51 -6.37 -9.38
C LYS A 137 18.95 -6.06 -9.00
N ASP A 138 19.80 -5.72 -9.98
CA ASP A 138 21.20 -5.37 -9.72
C ASP A 138 21.31 -4.06 -8.92
N SER A 139 20.46 -3.05 -9.20
CA SER A 139 20.37 -1.82 -8.38
C SER A 139 19.87 -2.11 -6.95
N ILE A 140 18.88 -2.99 -6.78
CA ILE A 140 18.30 -3.35 -5.47
C ILE A 140 19.34 -4.08 -4.60
N VAL A 141 20.03 -5.07 -5.17
CA VAL A 141 21.09 -5.83 -4.46
C VAL A 141 22.26 -4.92 -4.07
N THR A 142 22.66 -3.99 -4.95
CA THR A 142 23.68 -3.00 -4.61
C THR A 142 23.21 -2.06 -3.50
N LEU A 143 21.95 -1.61 -3.50
CA LEU A 143 21.37 -0.81 -2.40
C LEU A 143 21.32 -1.59 -1.07
N GLN A 144 20.94 -2.87 -1.08
CA GLN A 144 21.00 -3.72 0.13
C GLN A 144 22.43 -3.81 0.70
N SER A 145 23.46 -3.86 -0.17
CA SER A 145 24.85 -3.99 0.27
C SER A 145 25.42 -2.72 0.94
N THR A 146 24.81 -1.54 0.76
CA THR A 146 25.30 -0.29 1.40
C THR A 146 25.11 -0.27 2.91
N THR A 147 24.19 -1.10 3.45
CA THR A 147 23.92 -1.25 4.89
C THR A 147 25.17 -1.57 5.71
N LYS A 148 26.17 -2.23 5.11
CA LYS A 148 27.42 -2.63 5.76
C LYS A 148 28.43 -1.49 5.92
N LEU A 149 28.31 -0.41 5.13
CA LEU A 149 29.30 0.67 5.02
C LEU A 149 28.60 2.04 4.83
N PRO A 150 27.67 2.45 5.72
CA PRO A 150 26.76 3.57 5.48
C PRO A 150 27.49 4.88 5.17
N GLU A 151 28.43 5.29 6.02
CA GLU A 151 29.19 6.54 5.86
C GLU A 151 29.93 6.62 4.52
N TRP A 152 30.56 5.54 4.08
CA TRP A 152 31.25 5.47 2.79
C TRP A 152 30.26 5.51 1.62
N CYS A 153 29.10 4.87 1.76
CA CYS A 153 28.08 4.80 0.70
C CYS A 153 27.33 6.12 0.53
N GLU A 154 27.15 6.88 1.60
CA GLU A 154 26.60 8.24 1.58
C GLU A 154 27.62 9.23 0.97
N ASN A 155 28.87 9.23 1.45
CA ASN A 155 29.94 10.09 0.92
C ASN A 155 30.25 9.84 -0.57
N LEU A 156 30.09 8.61 -1.05
CA LEU A 156 30.22 8.26 -2.48
C LEU A 156 28.91 8.44 -3.28
N GLY A 157 27.80 8.80 -2.62
CA GLY A 157 26.48 8.98 -3.24
C GLY A 157 25.87 7.70 -3.82
N ILE A 158 26.36 6.52 -3.42
CA ILE A 158 25.93 5.21 -3.94
C ILE A 158 24.46 4.97 -3.62
N VAL A 159 24.06 5.21 -2.36
CA VAL A 159 22.69 5.03 -1.85
C VAL A 159 21.71 5.83 -2.72
N ARG A 160 21.98 7.13 -2.89
CA ARG A 160 21.15 8.03 -3.68
C ARG A 160 21.06 7.59 -5.15
N LYS A 161 22.19 7.30 -5.80
CA LYS A 161 22.21 6.86 -7.21
C LYS A 161 21.42 5.56 -7.44
N CYS A 162 21.44 4.63 -6.48
CA CYS A 162 20.62 3.42 -6.53
C CYS A 162 19.13 3.72 -6.35
N ILE A 163 18.76 4.61 -5.42
CA ILE A 163 17.36 5.03 -5.21
C ILE A 163 16.83 5.76 -6.45
N ASP A 164 17.57 6.75 -6.96
CA ASP A 164 17.19 7.52 -8.16
C ASP A 164 16.97 6.57 -9.37
N SER A 165 17.88 5.61 -9.56
CA SER A 165 17.78 4.52 -10.56
C SER A 165 16.55 3.61 -10.37
N ILE A 166 16.21 3.27 -9.12
CA ILE A 166 15.06 2.42 -8.80
C ILE A 166 13.76 3.18 -9.07
N VAL A 167 13.68 4.45 -8.66
CA VAL A 167 12.50 5.31 -8.87
C VAL A 167 12.25 5.52 -10.36
N GLU A 168 13.28 5.87 -11.14
CA GLU A 168 13.21 5.98 -12.62
C GLU A 168 12.54 4.75 -13.27
N LYS A 169 12.90 3.55 -12.79
CA LYS A 169 12.39 2.27 -13.31
C LYS A 169 10.97 1.98 -12.84
N ILE A 170 10.60 2.38 -11.63
CA ILE A 170 9.22 2.34 -11.13
C ILE A 170 8.31 3.31 -11.93
N LEU A 171 8.84 4.44 -12.40
CA LEU A 171 8.11 5.40 -13.23
C LEU A 171 8.00 5.01 -14.71
N THR A 172 8.76 4.02 -15.17
CA THR A 172 8.77 3.58 -16.57
C THR A 172 7.43 2.93 -16.95
N PRO A 173 6.83 3.25 -18.11
CA PRO A 173 5.57 2.64 -18.55
C PRO A 173 5.62 1.10 -18.58
N THR A 174 4.56 0.42 -18.16
CA THR A 174 4.52 -1.06 -18.11
C THR A 174 4.65 -1.75 -19.47
N SER A 175 4.54 -1.01 -20.58
CA SER A 175 4.85 -1.44 -21.95
C SER A 175 6.36 -1.52 -22.25
N GLU A 176 7.19 -0.81 -21.49
CA GLU A 176 8.64 -0.68 -21.71
C GLU A 176 9.48 -1.46 -20.68
N VAL A 177 8.81 -2.03 -19.65
CA VAL A 177 9.42 -2.88 -18.61
C VAL A 177 9.93 -4.19 -19.22
N SER A 178 11.19 -4.16 -19.65
CA SER A 178 11.93 -5.28 -20.23
C SER A 178 12.71 -6.12 -19.21
N TRP A 179 12.67 -5.74 -17.92
CA TRP A 179 13.50 -6.34 -16.87
C TRP A 179 12.82 -7.50 -16.13
N SER A 180 13.64 -8.44 -15.65
CA SER A 180 13.18 -9.56 -14.83
C SER A 180 12.76 -9.10 -13.42
N HIS A 181 11.47 -9.19 -13.12
CA HIS A 181 10.88 -8.88 -11.81
C HIS A 181 10.27 -10.13 -11.13
N THR A 182 10.15 -10.08 -9.81
CA THR A 182 9.39 -11.07 -9.02
C THR A 182 7.92 -10.69 -9.01
N TYR A 183 7.04 -11.66 -9.21
CA TYR A 183 5.59 -11.52 -9.01
C TYR A 183 5.01 -12.91 -8.73
N THR A 184 4.63 -13.14 -7.49
CA THR A 184 4.25 -14.44 -6.92
C THR A 184 2.84 -14.45 -6.34
N ARG A 185 2.11 -13.33 -6.46
CA ARG A 185 0.70 -13.19 -6.03
C ARG A 185 -0.19 -14.39 -6.44
N PRO A 186 -1.01 -14.94 -5.52
CA PRO A 186 -1.99 -15.98 -5.83
C PRO A 186 -2.89 -15.60 -7.02
N GLY A 187 -3.11 -16.56 -7.94
CA GLY A 187 -3.89 -16.36 -9.16
C GLY A 187 -3.12 -15.79 -10.35
N TYR A 188 -1.90 -15.26 -10.19
CA TYR A 188 -1.13 -14.73 -11.32
C TYR A 188 -0.49 -15.83 -12.18
N ALA A 189 -1.26 -16.36 -13.12
CA ALA A 189 -0.73 -17.22 -14.18
C ALA A 189 0.01 -16.37 -15.22
N LYS A 190 1.35 -16.27 -15.11
CA LYS A 190 2.24 -15.52 -16.03
C LYS A 190 2.17 -15.94 -17.52
N ARG A 191 1.36 -16.96 -17.86
CA ARG A 191 1.04 -17.39 -19.23
C ARG A 191 -0.27 -16.82 -19.80
N GLN A 192 -1.09 -16.14 -18.98
CA GLN A 192 -2.41 -15.61 -19.38
C GLN A 192 -2.47 -14.09 -19.49
N HIS A 193 -1.46 -13.36 -19.00
CA HIS A 193 -1.37 -11.90 -19.11
C HIS A 193 -0.34 -11.49 -20.17
N HIS A 194 -0.76 -10.69 -21.14
CA HIS A 194 0.11 -10.13 -22.20
C HIS A 194 0.81 -8.82 -21.81
N SER A 195 0.56 -8.29 -20.60
CA SER A 195 1.10 -7.02 -20.11
C SER A 195 1.61 -7.15 -18.67
N VAL A 196 2.60 -6.31 -18.33
CA VAL A 196 3.19 -6.27 -16.98
C VAL A 196 2.20 -5.59 -16.01
N PRO A 197 1.95 -6.14 -14.81
CA PRO A 197 1.13 -5.49 -13.76
C PRO A 197 1.66 -4.10 -13.38
N ARG A 198 0.83 -3.19 -12.86
CA ARG A 198 1.28 -1.84 -12.48
C ARG A 198 2.08 -1.81 -11.17
N ASP A 199 1.89 -2.84 -10.35
CA ASP A 199 2.51 -3.09 -9.05
C ASP A 199 3.67 -4.11 -9.14
N TRP A 200 4.16 -4.40 -10.35
CA TRP A 200 5.20 -5.40 -10.66
C TRP A 200 6.48 -5.32 -9.82
N TRP A 201 6.79 -4.13 -9.30
CA TRP A 201 7.98 -3.80 -8.53
C TRP A 201 7.82 -4.01 -7.02
N THR A 202 6.59 -4.17 -6.52
CA THR A 202 6.27 -4.12 -5.09
C THR A 202 6.88 -5.28 -4.30
N GLU A 203 6.91 -6.50 -4.87
CA GLU A 203 7.55 -7.66 -4.25
C GLU A 203 9.08 -7.48 -4.14
N ASP A 204 9.76 -7.12 -5.24
CA ASP A 204 11.22 -6.93 -5.25
C ASP A 204 11.70 -5.79 -4.32
N ILE A 205 10.90 -4.73 -4.16
CA ILE A 205 11.19 -3.62 -3.23
C ILE A 205 10.85 -3.97 -1.78
N SER A 206 10.02 -5.00 -1.54
CA SER A 206 9.72 -5.47 -0.18
C SER A 206 10.87 -6.24 0.48
N ASP A 207 11.91 -6.63 -0.27
CA ASP A 207 13.16 -7.22 0.24
C ASP A 207 14.14 -6.18 0.82
N LEU A 208 13.78 -4.90 0.86
CA LEU A 208 14.60 -3.85 1.48
C LEU A 208 14.36 -3.73 3.00
N ASP A 209 15.43 -3.47 3.75
CA ASP A 209 15.35 -3.05 5.15
C ASP A 209 14.51 -1.77 5.30
N LEU A 210 13.88 -1.60 6.47
CA LEU A 210 12.84 -0.59 6.71
C LEU A 210 13.25 0.83 6.30
N ASP A 211 14.50 1.24 6.55
CA ASP A 211 14.98 2.57 6.20
C ASP A 211 15.31 2.72 4.70
N LEU A 212 15.80 1.67 4.04
CA LEU A 212 16.01 1.68 2.59
C LEU A 212 14.67 1.70 1.84
N PHE A 213 13.71 0.88 2.29
CA PHE A 213 12.33 0.90 1.81
C PHE A 213 11.67 2.27 2.02
N ARG A 214 11.81 2.86 3.22
CA ARG A 214 11.35 4.21 3.54
C ARG A 214 11.92 5.24 2.57
N CYS A 215 13.23 5.22 2.34
CA CYS A 215 13.88 6.15 1.42
C CYS A 215 13.42 5.98 -0.04
N VAL A 216 13.31 4.74 -0.55
CA VAL A 216 12.80 4.47 -1.90
C VAL A 216 11.36 4.98 -2.07
N ILE A 217 10.46 4.65 -1.15
CA ILE A 217 9.05 5.07 -1.25
C ILE A 217 8.89 6.58 -1.04
N THR A 218 9.68 7.21 -0.16
CA THR A 218 9.68 8.68 0.00
C THR A 218 10.18 9.36 -1.29
N ALA A 219 11.25 8.87 -1.91
CA ALA A 219 11.74 9.38 -3.19
C ALA A 219 10.69 9.20 -4.30
N ALA A 220 10.10 8.00 -4.43
CA ALA A 220 9.04 7.70 -5.39
C ALA A 220 7.82 8.64 -5.22
N ARG A 221 7.35 8.85 -3.99
CA ARG A 221 6.28 9.81 -3.65
C ARG A 221 6.65 11.24 -4.04
N SER A 222 7.91 11.66 -3.85
CA SER A 222 8.35 13.03 -4.14
C SER A 222 8.35 13.41 -5.63
N THR A 223 8.17 12.43 -6.53
CA THR A 223 7.99 12.67 -7.97
C THR A 223 6.56 13.08 -8.35
N PHE A 224 5.57 12.86 -7.48
CA PHE A 224 4.14 13.13 -7.70
C PHE A 224 3.49 12.48 -8.94
N THR A 225 4.18 11.57 -9.63
CA THR A 225 3.66 10.89 -10.84
C THR A 225 2.93 9.58 -10.55
N LEU A 226 3.23 8.92 -9.43
CA LEU A 226 2.65 7.64 -9.06
C LEU A 226 1.27 7.81 -8.40
N PRO A 227 0.24 7.05 -8.83
CA PRO A 227 -1.03 6.98 -8.13
C PRO A 227 -0.84 6.56 -6.66
N PRO A 228 -1.53 7.22 -5.69
CA PRO A 228 -1.47 6.86 -4.27
C PRO A 228 -1.74 5.38 -3.99
N GLN A 229 -2.55 4.73 -4.83
CA GLN A 229 -2.86 3.30 -4.82
C GLN A 229 -1.62 2.41 -4.97
N LEU A 230 -0.67 2.76 -5.85
CA LEU A 230 0.55 1.94 -6.03
C LEU A 230 1.51 2.08 -4.86
N ILE A 231 1.54 3.26 -4.24
CA ILE A 231 2.27 3.49 -2.98
C ILE A 231 1.64 2.67 -1.85
N GLY A 232 0.32 2.70 -1.72
CA GLY A 232 -0.40 1.91 -0.73
C GLY A 232 -0.25 0.40 -0.92
N GLU A 233 -0.26 -0.08 -2.17
CA GLU A 233 -0.03 -1.49 -2.47
C GLU A 233 1.40 -1.92 -2.13
N ALA A 234 2.41 -1.07 -2.36
CA ALA A 234 3.77 -1.33 -1.90
C ALA A 234 3.87 -1.43 -0.37
N LEU A 235 3.16 -0.55 0.35
CA LEU A 235 3.08 -0.62 1.82
C LEU A 235 2.38 -1.89 2.29
N HIS A 236 1.30 -2.31 1.62
CA HIS A 236 0.56 -3.53 1.89
C HIS A 236 1.44 -4.77 1.72
N VAL A 237 2.11 -4.93 0.57
CA VAL A 237 3.08 -6.03 0.33
C VAL A 237 4.20 -6.02 1.37
N TYR A 238 4.75 -4.85 1.70
CA TYR A 238 5.78 -4.72 2.74
C TYR A 238 5.30 -5.23 4.11
N THR A 239 4.14 -4.75 4.58
CA THR A 239 3.57 -5.21 5.85
C THR A 239 3.22 -6.69 5.84
N CYS A 240 2.70 -7.23 4.74
CA CYS A 240 2.40 -8.66 4.62
C CYS A 240 3.66 -9.54 4.66
N ARG A 241 4.80 -9.03 4.19
CA ARG A 241 6.10 -9.73 4.24
C ARG A 241 6.75 -9.67 5.63
N TRP A 242 6.65 -8.54 6.32
CA TRP A 242 7.42 -8.26 7.55
C TRP A 242 6.60 -8.29 8.85
N LEU A 243 5.26 -8.43 8.80
CA LEU A 243 4.41 -8.64 9.97
C LEU A 243 3.68 -10.00 9.87
N PRO A 244 3.96 -10.98 10.75
CA PRO A 244 3.38 -12.34 10.64
C PRO A 244 1.85 -12.35 10.79
N TYR A 245 1.29 -11.33 11.44
CA TYR A 245 -0.13 -11.12 11.68
C TYR A 245 -0.99 -10.97 10.42
N PHE A 246 -0.39 -10.67 9.26
CA PHE A 246 -1.09 -10.64 7.96
C PHE A 246 -1.12 -12.01 7.28
N ILE A 247 -0.09 -12.84 7.47
CA ILE A 247 0.04 -14.17 6.83
C ILE A 247 -0.91 -15.17 7.47
N SER A 248 -1.07 -15.13 8.80
CA SER A 248 -2.01 -16.02 9.49
C SER A 248 -3.44 -15.48 9.41
N ASN A 249 -4.28 -16.12 8.60
CA ASN A 249 -5.75 -15.97 8.70
C ASN A 249 -6.35 -16.78 9.87
N SER A 250 -5.51 -17.46 10.67
CA SER A 250 -5.92 -18.15 11.90
C SER A 250 -5.78 -17.23 13.12
N HIS A 251 -6.73 -17.34 14.06
CA HIS A 251 -6.73 -16.63 15.35
C HIS A 251 -5.44 -16.82 16.20
N SER A 252 -4.59 -17.80 15.84
CA SER A 252 -3.30 -18.11 16.46
C SER A 252 -2.11 -17.26 15.96
N GLY A 253 -2.31 -16.32 15.02
CA GLY A 253 -1.22 -15.47 14.50
C GLY A 253 -0.60 -14.51 15.54
N PHE A 254 -1.26 -14.31 16.68
CA PHE A 254 -0.86 -13.41 17.75
C PHE A 254 -0.32 -14.21 18.94
N SER A 255 0.97 -14.54 18.91
CA SER A 255 1.61 -15.33 19.97
C SER A 255 1.94 -14.45 21.18
N VAL A 256 1.30 -14.75 22.32
CA VAL A 256 1.51 -14.06 23.61
C VAL A 256 2.98 -14.12 24.08
N ASN A 257 3.77 -15.08 23.57
CA ASN A 257 5.18 -15.30 23.90
C ASN A 257 6.16 -14.65 22.90
N GLU A 258 5.77 -13.59 22.20
CA GLU A 258 6.73 -12.80 21.41
C GLU A 258 7.70 -12.02 22.31
N ASN A 259 9.01 -12.12 22.01
CA ASN A 259 10.03 -11.29 22.65
C ASN A 259 9.72 -9.80 22.47
N GLU A 260 9.81 -9.00 23.53
CA GLU A 260 9.56 -7.54 23.48
C GLU A 260 10.47 -6.83 22.46
N ALA A 261 11.68 -7.35 22.20
CA ALA A 261 12.59 -6.85 21.16
C ALA A 261 12.14 -7.17 19.71
N ALA A 262 11.28 -8.17 19.50
CA ALA A 262 10.57 -8.38 18.24
C ALA A 262 9.36 -7.44 18.15
N LEU A 263 8.59 -7.32 19.23
CA LEU A 263 7.45 -6.41 19.33
C LEU A 263 7.87 -4.95 19.08
N GLU A 264 9.03 -4.52 19.55
CA GLU A 264 9.61 -3.19 19.29
C GLU A 264 10.10 -2.99 17.84
N ARG A 265 10.45 -4.07 17.12
CA ARG A 265 10.65 -4.00 15.66
C ARG A 265 9.30 -3.84 14.95
N HIS A 266 8.28 -4.58 15.38
CA HIS A 266 6.92 -4.44 14.85
C HIS A 266 6.33 -3.03 15.12
N ARG A 267 6.58 -2.41 16.29
CA ARG A 267 6.18 -1.01 16.58
C ARG A 267 6.79 -0.02 15.59
N ARG A 268 8.12 -0.08 15.42
CA ARG A 268 8.85 0.83 14.53
C ARG A 268 8.40 0.66 13.07
N LEU A 269 8.17 -0.57 12.63
CA LEU A 269 7.62 -0.85 11.30
C LEU A 269 6.21 -0.25 11.14
N VAL A 270 5.28 -0.53 12.05
CA VAL A 270 3.90 -0.02 12.00
C VAL A 270 3.89 1.52 12.00
N ASN A 271 4.65 2.17 12.88
CA ASN A 271 4.75 3.63 12.90
C ASN A 271 5.29 4.19 11.58
N THR A 272 6.40 3.65 11.07
CA THR A 272 6.99 4.08 9.79
C THR A 272 6.00 3.91 8.63
N VAL A 273 5.34 2.75 8.51
CA VAL A 273 4.33 2.50 7.47
C VAL A 273 3.16 3.48 7.55
N VAL A 274 2.60 3.72 8.74
CA VAL A 274 1.46 4.65 8.91
C VAL A 274 1.78 6.07 8.44
N ASN A 275 2.98 6.56 8.75
CA ASN A 275 3.49 7.86 8.30
C ASN A 275 3.79 7.88 6.78
N MET A 276 3.97 6.71 6.16
CA MET A 276 4.20 6.56 4.72
C MET A 276 2.92 6.39 3.89
N ILE A 277 1.79 5.95 4.48
CA ILE A 277 0.49 5.91 3.79
C ILE A 277 0.13 7.34 3.31
N PRO A 278 -0.31 7.54 2.05
CA PRO A 278 -0.76 8.85 1.57
C PRO A 278 -1.93 9.44 2.38
N ALA A 279 -2.31 10.69 2.09
CA ALA A 279 -3.45 11.35 2.73
C ALA A 279 -4.78 11.09 1.99
N ASP A 280 -4.67 10.66 0.73
CA ASP A 280 -5.76 10.53 -0.23
C ASP A 280 -6.63 9.31 0.08
N LYS A 281 -7.95 9.47 -0.07
CA LYS A 281 -8.93 8.40 0.13
C LYS A 281 -8.74 7.29 -0.92
N GLY A 282 -8.89 6.04 -0.51
CA GLY A 282 -8.71 4.88 -1.39
C GLY A 282 -7.25 4.65 -1.81
N SER A 283 -6.27 5.21 -1.08
CA SER A 283 -4.84 4.90 -1.30
C SER A 283 -4.47 3.48 -0.90
N VAL A 284 -5.18 2.94 0.09
CA VAL A 284 -5.05 1.58 0.63
C VAL A 284 -6.45 1.03 0.91
N SER A 285 -6.62 -0.29 0.85
CA SER A 285 -7.92 -0.91 1.16
C SER A 285 -8.31 -0.71 2.62
N GLU A 286 -9.61 -0.63 2.89
CA GLU A 286 -10.10 -0.39 4.25
C GLU A 286 -9.88 -1.61 5.17
N GLY A 287 -9.98 -2.83 4.64
CA GLY A 287 -9.55 -4.04 5.36
C GLY A 287 -8.07 -4.03 5.76
N PHE A 288 -7.19 -3.44 4.94
CA PHE A 288 -5.79 -3.25 5.32
C PHE A 288 -5.64 -2.27 6.48
N LEU A 289 -6.30 -1.09 6.41
CA LEU A 289 -6.27 -0.13 7.50
C LEU A 289 -6.83 -0.74 8.80
N LEU A 290 -8.02 -1.34 8.75
CA LEU A 290 -8.68 -1.98 9.89
C LEU A 290 -7.82 -3.07 10.54
N ARG A 291 -7.22 -3.96 9.74
CA ARG A 291 -6.27 -4.98 10.23
C ARG A 291 -4.98 -4.35 10.79
N LEU A 292 -4.49 -3.27 10.20
CA LEU A 292 -3.33 -2.52 10.70
C LEU A 292 -3.62 -1.77 12.01
N VAL A 293 -4.84 -1.26 12.23
CA VAL A 293 -5.25 -0.69 13.54
C VAL A 293 -5.32 -1.78 14.61
N SER A 294 -5.88 -2.94 14.26
CA SER A 294 -5.94 -4.12 15.12
C SER A 294 -4.54 -4.57 15.56
N ILE A 295 -3.59 -4.64 14.62
CA ILE A 295 -2.17 -4.93 14.90
C ILE A 295 -1.52 -3.81 15.72
N ALA A 296 -1.74 -2.53 15.40
CA ALA A 296 -1.22 -1.40 16.19
C ALA A 296 -1.71 -1.44 17.65
N SER A 297 -2.94 -1.92 17.88
CA SER A 297 -3.47 -2.21 19.22
C SER A 297 -2.71 -3.33 19.92
N TYR A 298 -2.60 -4.52 19.31
CA TYR A 298 -1.86 -5.66 19.86
C TYR A 298 -0.40 -5.33 20.21
N VAL A 299 0.32 -4.74 19.26
CA VAL A 299 1.76 -4.43 19.34
C VAL A 299 2.06 -3.30 20.34
N ARG A 300 1.04 -2.69 20.95
CA ARG A 300 1.14 -1.52 21.84
C ARG A 300 1.83 -0.33 21.16
N ALA A 301 1.45 -0.04 19.92
CA ALA A 301 1.92 1.16 19.20
C ALA A 301 1.46 2.46 19.89
N SER A 302 2.14 3.56 19.58
CA SER A 302 1.88 4.88 20.20
C SER A 302 0.46 5.38 19.94
N LEU A 303 -0.01 6.27 20.82
CA LEU A 303 -1.35 6.86 20.69
C LEU A 303 -1.49 7.65 19.38
N THR A 304 -0.45 8.39 18.96
CA THR A 304 -0.47 9.18 17.72
C THR A 304 -0.65 8.30 16.48
N THR A 305 0.14 7.22 16.36
CA THR A 305 0.02 6.24 15.26
C THR A 305 -1.38 5.61 15.23
N LYS A 306 -1.94 5.26 16.40
CA LYS A 306 -3.31 4.72 16.52
C LYS A 306 -4.37 5.75 16.11
N THR A 307 -4.29 7.00 16.57
CA THR A 307 -5.27 8.04 16.21
C THR A 307 -5.24 8.38 14.72
N GLU A 308 -4.06 8.39 14.09
CA GLU A 308 -3.94 8.63 12.65
C GLU A 308 -4.52 7.47 11.84
N LEU A 309 -4.28 6.23 12.25
CA LEU A 309 -4.92 5.04 11.67
C LEU A 309 -6.45 5.07 11.77
N ILE A 310 -6.98 5.36 12.97
CA ILE A 310 -8.43 5.48 13.22
C ILE A 310 -9.04 6.65 12.41
N ARG A 311 -8.30 7.74 12.22
CA ARG A 311 -8.70 8.88 11.38
C ARG A 311 -8.72 8.52 9.89
N LYS A 312 -7.74 7.77 9.38
CA LYS A 312 -7.70 7.33 7.97
C LYS A 312 -8.79 6.31 7.67
N SER A 313 -8.98 5.32 8.55
CA SER A 313 -10.08 4.35 8.46
C SER A 313 -11.44 5.08 8.44
N GLY A 314 -11.63 6.00 9.38
CA GLY A 314 -12.81 6.86 9.46
C GLY A 314 -13.07 7.78 8.25
N LEU A 315 -12.13 7.97 7.32
CA LEU A 315 -12.39 8.70 6.06
C LEU A 315 -12.98 7.83 4.95
N GLN A 316 -12.82 6.51 5.03
CA GLN A 316 -13.16 5.59 3.94
C GLN A 316 -13.91 4.32 4.40
N LEU A 317 -14.37 4.25 5.66
CA LEU A 317 -15.23 3.20 6.23
C LEU A 317 -16.45 2.79 5.37
N GLU A 318 -16.90 3.65 4.45
CA GLU A 318 -17.94 3.26 3.47
C GLU A 318 -17.48 2.20 2.46
N GLU A 319 -16.17 2.01 2.26
CA GLU A 319 -15.57 1.07 1.32
C GLU A 319 -15.37 -0.32 1.93
N ALA A 320 -15.44 -0.44 3.26
CA ALA A 320 -15.36 -1.71 3.98
C ALA A 320 -16.48 -2.70 3.60
N THR A 321 -16.11 -3.97 3.56
CA THR A 321 -17.02 -5.11 3.54
C THR A 321 -17.37 -5.56 4.95
N LEU A 322 -18.27 -6.55 5.09
CA LEU A 322 -18.53 -7.17 6.39
C LEU A 322 -17.30 -7.91 6.92
N GLU A 323 -16.53 -8.58 6.05
CA GLU A 323 -15.38 -9.40 6.43
C GLU A 323 -14.25 -8.55 7.02
N ASP A 324 -14.04 -7.34 6.50
CA ASP A 324 -13.06 -6.36 7.00
C ASP A 324 -13.32 -5.92 8.46
N LEU A 325 -14.59 -5.99 8.91
CA LEU A 325 -15.00 -5.65 10.28
C LEU A 325 -14.95 -6.84 11.25
N LEU A 326 -14.87 -8.07 10.76
CA LEU A 326 -14.85 -9.30 11.58
C LEU A 326 -13.44 -9.59 12.16
N LEU A 327 -12.78 -8.53 12.64
CA LEU A 327 -11.46 -8.56 13.26
C LEU A 327 -11.50 -9.35 14.58
N PRO A 328 -10.62 -10.33 14.80
CA PRO A 328 -10.50 -11.03 16.09
C PRO A 328 -10.19 -10.08 17.24
N SER A 329 -10.72 -10.37 18.44
CA SER A 329 -10.29 -9.67 19.66
C SER A 329 -8.93 -10.21 20.12
N HIS A 330 -8.01 -9.29 20.45
CA HIS A 330 -6.70 -9.61 21.05
C HIS A 330 -6.72 -9.61 22.58
N SER A 331 -7.91 -9.62 23.19
CA SER A 331 -8.05 -9.61 24.65
C SER A 331 -7.71 -10.97 25.25
N SER A 332 -6.85 -10.98 26.27
CA SER A 332 -6.38 -12.19 26.95
C SER A 332 -7.46 -12.99 27.69
N SER A 333 -8.68 -12.48 27.76
CA SER A 333 -9.85 -13.17 28.31
C SER A 333 -10.47 -14.18 27.34
N HIS A 334 -10.11 -14.14 26.04
CA HIS A 334 -10.74 -14.92 24.96
C HIS A 334 -12.28 -14.79 24.87
N LEU A 335 -12.88 -13.83 25.58
CA LEU A 335 -14.30 -13.83 25.89
C LEU A 335 -15.17 -13.26 24.77
N HIS A 336 -14.59 -12.61 23.77
CA HIS A 336 -15.31 -11.99 22.66
C HIS A 336 -14.67 -12.42 21.35
N ARG A 337 -15.47 -12.90 20.40
CA ARG A 337 -14.97 -13.40 19.11
C ARG A 337 -14.41 -12.27 18.22
N TYR A 338 -14.93 -11.06 18.37
CA TYR A 338 -14.60 -9.90 17.56
C TYR A 338 -14.28 -8.66 18.39
N ASP A 339 -13.42 -7.77 17.87
CA ASP A 339 -13.12 -6.48 18.51
C ASP A 339 -14.19 -5.43 18.20
N THR A 340 -15.23 -5.40 19.03
CA THR A 340 -16.34 -4.44 18.94
C THR A 340 -15.93 -3.00 19.24
N ASP A 341 -14.85 -2.81 19.99
CA ASP A 341 -14.48 -1.52 20.56
C ASP A 341 -13.59 -0.75 19.58
N LEU A 342 -12.77 -1.49 18.82
CA LEU A 342 -12.11 -1.01 17.62
C LEU A 342 -13.12 -0.56 16.55
N VAL A 343 -14.17 -1.35 16.28
CA VAL A 343 -15.22 -0.96 15.34
C VAL A 343 -16.01 0.27 15.82
N ALA A 344 -16.30 0.36 17.13
CA ALA A 344 -16.94 1.54 17.72
C ALA A 344 -16.09 2.82 17.52
N THR A 345 -14.79 2.77 17.84
CA THR A 345 -13.91 3.95 17.73
C THR A 345 -13.67 4.40 16.28
N VAL A 346 -13.60 3.48 15.31
CA VAL A 346 -13.54 3.83 13.89
C VAL A 346 -14.88 4.43 13.39
N LEU A 347 -16.01 3.90 13.84
CA LEU A 347 -17.33 4.46 13.54
C LEU A 347 -17.51 5.87 14.13
N GLU A 348 -17.08 6.11 15.37
CA GLU A 348 -17.08 7.46 15.98
C GLU A 348 -16.20 8.44 15.21
N SER A 349 -15.04 8.00 14.73
CA SER A 349 -14.14 8.80 13.88
C SER A 349 -14.82 9.19 12.56
N PHE A 350 -15.44 8.23 11.87
CA PHE A 350 -16.25 8.49 10.67
C PHE A 350 -17.39 9.47 10.95
N LEU A 351 -18.13 9.29 12.05
CA LEU A 351 -19.26 10.16 12.40
C LEU A 351 -18.82 11.58 12.79
N MET A 352 -17.66 11.75 13.45
CA MET A 352 -17.08 13.07 13.72
C MET A 352 -16.66 13.80 12.43
N LEU A 353 -16.04 13.08 11.49
CA LEU A 353 -15.66 13.62 10.18
C LEU A 353 -16.91 14.01 9.35
N TRP A 354 -17.90 13.11 9.31
CA TRP A 354 -19.18 13.33 8.63
C TRP A 354 -19.93 14.55 9.18
N ARG A 355 -20.02 14.71 10.51
CA ARG A 355 -20.66 15.87 11.16
C ARG A 355 -19.98 17.18 10.77
N ARG A 356 -18.64 17.23 10.76
CA ARG A 356 -17.87 18.43 10.35
C ARG A 356 -18.09 18.79 8.87
N GLN A 357 -18.14 17.80 7.98
CA GLN A 357 -18.41 18.01 6.56
C GLN A 357 -19.86 18.49 6.32
N SER A 358 -20.83 17.91 7.03
CA SER A 358 -22.24 18.28 6.95
C SER A 358 -22.52 19.73 7.39
N SER A 359 -21.69 20.32 8.24
CA SER A 359 -21.80 21.74 8.62
C SER A 359 -21.12 22.72 7.66
N ALA A 360 -20.27 22.25 6.75
CA ALA A 360 -19.40 23.10 5.94
C ALA A 360 -19.87 23.35 4.50
N HIS A 361 -20.67 22.45 3.91
CA HIS A 361 -21.02 22.50 2.48
C HIS A 361 -22.52 22.28 2.23
N LEU A 362 -23.27 23.37 2.06
CA LEU A 362 -24.74 23.36 2.00
C LEU A 362 -25.38 23.06 0.63
N SER A 363 -24.62 23.03 -0.48
CA SER A 363 -25.20 23.23 -1.83
C SER A 363 -24.92 22.17 -2.91
N SER A 364 -24.12 21.12 -2.68
CA SER A 364 -23.90 20.06 -3.70
C SER A 364 -23.62 18.67 -3.11
N ASN A 365 -22.54 18.52 -2.32
CA ASN A 365 -22.03 17.21 -1.89
C ASN A 365 -22.95 16.43 -0.93
N ASN A 366 -24.07 17.02 -0.49
CA ASN A 366 -25.02 16.42 0.45
C ASN A 366 -25.58 15.07 -0.03
N THR A 367 -25.77 14.88 -1.34
CA THR A 367 -26.27 13.60 -1.89
C THR A 367 -25.26 12.46 -1.72
N GLN A 368 -23.98 12.73 -1.97
CA GLN A 368 -22.88 11.79 -1.74
C GLN A 368 -22.69 11.54 -0.24
N LEU A 369 -22.61 12.60 0.57
CA LEU A 369 -22.44 12.52 2.03
C LEU A 369 -23.57 11.73 2.72
N LEU A 370 -24.81 11.82 2.21
CA LEU A 370 -25.94 10.98 2.64
C LEU A 370 -25.86 9.55 2.09
N HIS A 371 -25.32 9.31 0.90
CA HIS A 371 -25.06 7.96 0.41
C HIS A 371 -24.03 7.24 1.29
N SER A 372 -22.93 7.92 1.65
CA SER A 372 -21.86 7.42 2.51
C SER A 372 -22.39 6.89 3.84
N ILE A 373 -23.08 7.74 4.61
CA ILE A 373 -23.60 7.34 5.93
C ILE A 373 -24.69 6.28 5.82
N ARG A 374 -25.49 6.25 4.74
CA ARG A 374 -26.46 5.16 4.47
C ARG A 374 -25.77 3.84 4.12
N LYS A 375 -24.60 3.86 3.47
CA LYS A 375 -23.79 2.67 3.20
C LYS A 375 -23.16 2.14 4.48
N VAL A 376 -22.55 3.02 5.29
CA VAL A 376 -22.00 2.68 6.61
C VAL A 376 -23.10 2.17 7.56
N ALA A 377 -24.29 2.79 7.62
CA ALA A 377 -25.39 2.28 8.44
C ALA A 377 -25.83 0.87 8.04
N LYS A 378 -25.96 0.58 6.73
CA LYS A 378 -26.26 -0.78 6.23
C LYS A 378 -25.16 -1.79 6.55
N LEU A 379 -23.91 -1.34 6.65
CA LEU A 379 -22.74 -2.15 7.02
C LEU A 379 -22.73 -2.44 8.53
N ILE A 380 -22.89 -1.42 9.39
CA ILE A 380 -22.98 -1.59 10.85
C ILE A 380 -24.20 -2.43 11.23
N ASP A 381 -25.37 -2.21 10.62
CA ASP A 381 -26.55 -3.07 10.86
C ASP A 381 -26.34 -4.52 10.35
N SER A 382 -25.35 -4.78 9.48
CA SER A 382 -24.93 -6.14 9.09
C SER A 382 -23.88 -6.72 10.04
N TYR A 383 -22.93 -5.91 10.53
CA TYR A 383 -22.00 -6.29 11.58
C TYR A 383 -22.73 -6.66 12.88
N LEU A 384 -23.76 -5.89 13.26
CA LEU A 384 -24.64 -6.21 14.39
C LEU A 384 -25.38 -7.56 14.21
N GLN A 385 -25.72 -7.98 12.99
CA GLN A 385 -26.30 -9.32 12.74
C GLN A 385 -25.28 -10.47 12.88
N ALA A 386 -24.00 -10.21 12.69
CA ALA A 386 -22.93 -11.18 12.93
C ALA A 386 -22.54 -11.25 14.41
N VAL A 387 -22.37 -10.09 15.06
CA VAL A 387 -22.01 -9.97 16.48
C VAL A 387 -23.15 -10.43 17.40
N ALA A 388 -24.42 -10.31 16.99
CA ALA A 388 -25.57 -10.89 17.72
C ALA A 388 -25.58 -12.44 17.79
N GLN A 389 -24.61 -13.12 17.14
CA GLN A 389 -24.43 -14.57 17.22
C GLN A 389 -23.35 -14.97 18.25
N ASP A 390 -22.62 -14.01 18.82
CA ASP A 390 -21.65 -14.25 19.88
C ASP A 390 -22.37 -14.29 21.25
N VAL A 391 -22.40 -15.47 21.87
CA VAL A 391 -23.04 -15.75 23.17
C VAL A 391 -22.54 -14.82 24.29
N HIS A 392 -21.33 -14.28 24.17
CA HIS A 392 -20.71 -13.40 25.15
C HIS A 392 -20.87 -11.90 24.86
N MET A 393 -21.62 -11.51 23.82
CA MET A 393 -21.83 -10.10 23.48
C MET A 393 -22.69 -9.37 24.54
N PRO A 394 -22.17 -8.35 25.25
CA PRO A 394 -22.95 -7.63 26.25
C PRO A 394 -23.94 -6.65 25.62
N VAL A 395 -25.15 -6.60 26.20
CA VAL A 395 -26.25 -5.71 25.77
C VAL A 395 -25.82 -4.24 25.68
N SER A 396 -24.96 -3.78 26.60
CA SER A 396 -24.46 -2.40 26.62
C SER A 396 -23.71 -2.00 25.35
N LYS A 397 -22.78 -2.84 24.88
CA LYS A 397 -22.02 -2.60 23.64
C LYS A 397 -22.90 -2.68 22.41
N PHE A 398 -23.85 -3.63 22.37
CA PHE A 398 -24.77 -3.78 21.24
C PHE A 398 -25.68 -2.54 21.10
N VAL A 399 -26.26 -2.09 22.22
CA VAL A 399 -27.09 -0.87 22.25
C VAL A 399 -26.25 0.34 21.84
N SER A 400 -25.05 0.53 22.38
CA SER A 400 -24.15 1.63 22.05
C SER A 400 -23.82 1.71 20.55
N LEU A 401 -23.41 0.60 19.93
CA LEU A 401 -23.18 0.52 18.48
C LEU A 401 -24.46 0.81 17.67
N SER A 402 -25.64 0.39 18.16
CA SER A 402 -26.91 0.69 17.50
C SER A 402 -27.30 2.17 17.58
N GLU A 403 -27.08 2.82 18.73
CA GLU A 403 -27.44 4.22 19.02
C GLU A 403 -26.42 5.22 18.46
N ALA A 404 -25.17 4.81 18.21
CA ALA A 404 -24.15 5.67 17.60
C ALA A 404 -24.52 6.12 16.17
N VAL A 405 -25.18 5.26 15.39
CA VAL A 405 -25.57 5.53 13.99
C VAL A 405 -26.81 6.45 13.94
N PRO A 406 -26.72 7.67 13.37
CA PRO A 406 -27.84 8.63 13.34
C PRO A 406 -29.05 8.16 12.53
N ASP A 407 -30.26 8.55 12.97
CA ASP A 407 -31.54 8.18 12.36
C ASP A 407 -31.68 8.52 10.87
N ILE A 408 -31.04 9.60 10.40
CA ILE A 408 -31.05 10.02 8.99
C ILE A 408 -30.33 9.04 8.05
N ALA A 409 -29.47 8.18 8.61
CA ALA A 409 -28.76 7.14 7.89
C ALA A 409 -29.61 5.87 7.71
N ARG A 410 -30.53 5.60 8.63
CA ARG A 410 -31.43 4.44 8.58
C ARG A 410 -32.75 4.80 7.87
N GLN A 411 -32.79 4.55 6.57
CA GLN A 411 -34.02 4.66 5.76
C GLN A 411 -35.03 3.54 6.06
N SER A 412 -34.55 2.36 6.47
CA SER A 412 -35.38 1.25 6.94
C SER A 412 -34.72 0.55 8.11
N HIS A 413 -35.52 0.05 9.05
CA HIS A 413 -35.04 -0.58 10.29
C HIS A 413 -35.01 -2.13 10.20
N ASP A 414 -35.35 -2.71 9.05
CA ASP A 414 -35.41 -4.15 8.81
C ASP A 414 -34.11 -4.91 9.16
N ARG A 415 -32.93 -4.32 8.92
CA ARG A 415 -31.63 -4.93 9.29
C ARG A 415 -31.37 -4.86 10.79
N LEU A 416 -31.65 -3.71 11.41
CA LEU A 416 -31.57 -3.53 12.86
C LEU A 416 -32.54 -4.45 13.61
N TYR A 417 -33.79 -4.60 13.13
CA TYR A 417 -34.73 -5.60 13.65
C TYR A 417 -34.19 -7.02 13.55
N LYS A 418 -33.59 -7.40 12.41
CA LYS A 418 -32.97 -8.73 12.26
C LYS A 418 -31.82 -8.92 13.25
N ALA A 419 -30.97 -7.92 13.46
CA ALA A 419 -29.91 -7.97 14.47
C ALA A 419 -30.47 -8.18 15.88
N ILE A 420 -31.46 -7.36 16.28
CA ILE A 420 -32.14 -7.48 17.58
C ILE A 420 -32.81 -8.85 17.72
N ASN A 421 -33.53 -9.34 16.70
CA ASN A 421 -34.20 -10.64 16.74
C ASN A 421 -33.21 -11.81 16.86
N ILE A 422 -32.04 -11.74 16.21
CA ILE A 422 -30.96 -12.72 16.39
C ILE A 422 -30.43 -12.65 17.82
N PHE A 423 -30.20 -11.46 18.37
CA PHE A 423 -29.75 -11.27 19.75
C PHE A 423 -30.77 -11.84 20.75
N LEU A 424 -32.05 -11.51 20.61
CA LEU A 424 -33.15 -12.09 21.40
C LEU A 424 -33.31 -13.61 21.19
N LYS A 425 -32.83 -14.16 20.08
CA LYS A 425 -32.80 -15.61 19.84
C LYS A 425 -31.68 -16.30 20.62
N VAL A 426 -30.48 -15.72 20.61
CA VAL A 426 -29.24 -16.28 21.19
C VAL A 426 -29.12 -16.06 22.69
N HIS A 427 -29.61 -14.92 23.21
CA HIS A 427 -29.54 -14.55 24.63
C HIS A 427 -30.94 -14.58 25.29
N PRO A 428 -31.50 -15.74 25.68
CA PRO A 428 -32.82 -15.82 26.30
C PRO A 428 -32.90 -15.15 27.69
N GLU A 429 -31.83 -15.30 28.49
CA GLU A 429 -31.73 -14.93 29.91
C GLU A 429 -31.72 -13.42 30.22
N ILE A 430 -31.66 -12.56 29.20
CA ILE A 430 -31.58 -11.10 29.40
C ILE A 430 -32.87 -10.53 30.00
N SER A 431 -32.72 -9.53 30.85
CA SER A 431 -33.81 -8.93 31.64
C SER A 431 -34.88 -8.24 30.78
N LYS A 432 -36.07 -7.98 31.36
CA LYS A 432 -37.14 -7.23 30.69
C LYS A 432 -36.70 -5.80 30.38
N GLU A 433 -35.85 -5.26 31.24
CA GLU A 433 -35.24 -3.93 31.20
C GLU A 433 -34.25 -3.84 30.02
N GLU A 434 -33.43 -4.88 29.83
CA GLU A 434 -32.51 -5.00 28.68
C GLU A 434 -33.26 -5.22 27.37
N LYS A 435 -34.29 -6.08 27.33
CA LYS A 435 -35.18 -6.24 26.16
C LYS A 435 -35.81 -4.90 25.77
N LYS A 436 -36.23 -4.10 26.76
CA LYS A 436 -36.77 -2.73 26.60
C LYS A 436 -35.71 -1.68 26.20
N ARG A 437 -34.43 -1.89 26.49
CA ARG A 437 -33.31 -1.07 25.99
C ARG A 437 -32.96 -1.42 24.55
N LEU A 438 -32.77 -2.70 24.23
CA LEU A 438 -32.49 -3.20 22.88
C LEU A 438 -33.53 -2.73 21.86
N CYS A 439 -34.82 -2.80 22.22
CA CYS A 439 -35.90 -2.37 21.34
C CYS A 439 -36.18 -0.85 21.37
N ARG A 440 -35.33 -0.03 22.02
CA ARG A 440 -35.50 1.44 22.07
C ARG A 440 -35.03 2.11 20.78
N SER A 441 -33.93 1.64 20.17
CA SER A 441 -33.41 2.17 18.90
C SER A 441 -34.24 1.72 17.68
N LEU A 442 -35.31 0.94 17.89
CA LEU A 442 -36.18 0.42 16.86
C LEU A 442 -37.43 1.29 16.63
N ASP A 443 -37.29 2.32 15.79
CA ASP A 443 -38.43 2.95 15.12
C ASP A 443 -39.22 1.91 14.32
N CYS A 444 -40.50 1.74 14.66
CA CYS A 444 -41.41 0.80 14.02
C CYS A 444 -42.08 1.35 12.75
N GLN A 445 -42.06 2.66 12.52
CA GLN A 445 -42.57 3.29 11.29
C GLN A 445 -41.68 2.98 10.09
N LYS A 446 -40.36 2.84 10.33
CA LYS A 446 -39.33 2.51 9.32
C LYS A 446 -39.23 1.01 8.99
N LEU A 447 -40.18 0.18 9.40
CA LEU A 447 -40.17 -1.28 9.15
C LEU A 447 -41.07 -1.65 7.96
N SER A 448 -40.58 -2.51 7.07
CA SER A 448 -41.42 -3.07 6.01
C SER A 448 -42.60 -3.89 6.59
N ALA A 449 -43.73 -3.96 5.86
CA ALA A 449 -44.92 -4.67 6.34
C ALA A 449 -44.65 -6.14 6.70
N GLN A 450 -43.79 -6.83 5.94
CA GLN A 450 -43.37 -8.19 6.24
C GLN A 450 -42.63 -8.30 7.58
N VAL A 451 -41.76 -7.32 7.89
CA VAL A 451 -41.01 -7.30 9.15
C VAL A 451 -41.88 -6.84 10.31
N ARG A 452 -42.86 -5.95 10.11
CA ARG A 452 -43.88 -5.59 11.12
C ARG A 452 -44.75 -6.79 11.47
N ALA A 453 -45.32 -7.49 10.49
CA ALA A 453 -46.09 -8.71 10.72
C ALA A 453 -45.29 -9.81 11.45
N HIS A 454 -43.98 -9.91 11.22
CA HIS A 454 -43.10 -10.78 12.02
C HIS A 454 -42.86 -10.24 13.44
N ALA A 455 -42.64 -8.93 13.61
CA ALA A 455 -42.41 -8.32 14.92
C ALA A 455 -43.63 -8.45 15.85
N VAL A 456 -44.85 -8.34 15.29
CA VAL A 456 -46.12 -8.57 16.00
C VAL A 456 -46.24 -10.00 16.51
N LYS A 457 -45.77 -10.99 15.74
CA LYS A 457 -45.82 -12.42 16.09
C LYS A 457 -44.63 -12.90 16.95
N ASN A 458 -43.72 -12.00 17.35
CA ASN A 458 -42.49 -12.37 18.04
C ASN A 458 -42.63 -12.23 19.56
N GLU A 459 -42.94 -13.34 20.23
CA GLU A 459 -43.11 -13.45 21.69
C GLU A 459 -41.90 -12.97 22.51
N ARG A 460 -40.71 -12.87 21.90
CA ARG A 460 -39.49 -12.40 22.58
C ARG A 460 -39.41 -10.88 22.69
N MET A 461 -40.24 -10.14 21.95
CA MET A 461 -40.26 -8.67 21.91
C MET A 461 -40.99 -8.07 23.12
N PRO A 462 -40.58 -6.89 23.63
CA PRO A 462 -41.36 -6.16 24.62
C PRO A 462 -42.74 -5.76 24.09
N LEU A 463 -43.79 -5.91 24.91
CA LEU A 463 -45.17 -5.55 24.56
C LEU A 463 -45.31 -4.13 23.97
N ARG A 464 -44.53 -3.15 24.46
CA ARG A 464 -44.50 -1.78 23.90
C ARG A 464 -44.19 -1.79 22.40
N THR A 465 -43.17 -2.55 21.99
CA THR A 465 -42.71 -2.61 20.61
C THR A 465 -43.69 -3.41 19.73
N VAL A 466 -44.32 -4.46 20.28
CA VAL A 466 -45.41 -5.19 19.63
C VAL A 466 -46.61 -4.28 19.35
N VAL A 467 -47.05 -3.48 20.33
CA VAL A 467 -48.15 -2.52 20.18
C VAL A 467 -47.79 -1.40 19.18
N GLN A 468 -46.55 -0.89 19.20
CA GLN A 468 -46.09 0.10 18.21
C GLN A 468 -46.05 -0.49 16.79
N ALA A 469 -45.62 -1.74 16.62
CA ALA A 469 -45.67 -2.43 15.33
C ALA A 469 -47.11 -2.62 14.84
N LEU A 470 -48.02 -3.11 15.70
CA LEU A 470 -49.45 -3.28 15.41
C LEU A 470 -50.12 -1.98 14.94
N PHE A 471 -49.88 -0.87 15.66
CA PHE A 471 -50.48 0.43 15.36
C PHE A 471 -50.15 0.89 13.93
N PHE A 472 -48.87 0.86 13.56
CA PHE A 472 -48.45 1.23 12.20
C PHE A 472 -48.90 0.20 11.15
N ASP A 473 -48.98 -1.09 11.49
CA ASP A 473 -49.46 -2.14 10.56
C ASP A 473 -50.90 -1.84 10.13
N GLN A 474 -51.78 -1.56 11.10
CA GLN A 474 -53.15 -1.10 10.88
C GLN A 474 -53.22 0.20 10.08
N GLU A 475 -52.41 1.21 10.41
CA GLU A 475 -52.35 2.50 9.70
C GLU A 475 -51.90 2.34 8.23
N SER A 476 -51.03 1.38 7.94
CA SER A 476 -50.60 1.08 6.56
C SER A 476 -51.63 0.29 5.77
N SER A 477 -52.46 -0.53 6.43
CA SER A 477 -53.56 -1.26 5.78
C SER A 477 -54.71 -0.32 5.41
N SER A 478 -55.14 0.56 6.32
CA SER A 478 -56.25 1.50 6.06
C SER A 478 -55.95 2.50 4.94
N LYS A 479 -54.68 2.93 4.79
CA LYS A 479 -54.21 3.73 3.65
C LYS A 479 -54.22 2.97 2.32
N GLY A 480 -54.08 1.64 2.36
CA GLY A 480 -54.24 0.75 1.19
C GLY A 480 -55.71 0.50 0.80
N GLU A 481 -56.66 0.74 1.70
CA GLU A 481 -58.10 0.62 1.44
C GLU A 481 -58.69 1.96 0.97
N SER A 482 -58.34 3.08 1.60
CA SER A 482 -58.74 4.43 1.15
C SER A 482 -58.35 4.70 -0.31
N SER A 483 -57.13 4.30 -0.72
CA SER A 483 -56.64 4.46 -2.10
C SER A 483 -57.28 3.51 -3.13
N ARG A 484 -58.13 2.57 -2.70
CA ARG A 484 -58.96 1.72 -3.57
C ARG A 484 -60.41 2.23 -3.72
N SER A 485 -60.97 2.83 -2.67
CA SER A 485 -62.39 3.24 -2.67
C SER A 485 -62.70 4.40 -3.62
N GLU A 486 -61.79 5.37 -3.80
CA GLU A 486 -62.05 6.57 -4.61
C GLU A 486 -62.07 6.36 -6.13
N ASN A 487 -61.75 5.16 -6.62
CA ASN A 487 -61.67 4.85 -8.07
C ASN A 487 -62.77 3.88 -8.57
N GLN A 488 -63.81 3.59 -7.79
CA GLN A 488 -64.80 2.56 -8.15
C GLN A 488 -66.28 3.02 -8.21
N GLU A 489 -66.59 4.29 -7.91
CA GLU A 489 -67.95 4.85 -7.99
C GLU A 489 -68.13 5.91 -9.10
N LEU A 490 -67.93 5.56 -10.38
CA LEU A 490 -68.33 6.47 -11.48
C LEU A 490 -68.53 5.84 -12.89
N PHE A 491 -69.11 4.62 -13.02
CA PHE A 491 -69.52 4.12 -14.35
C PHE A 491 -70.67 3.07 -14.37
N THR A 492 -71.93 3.50 -14.36
CA THR A 492 -73.09 2.67 -14.81
C THR A 492 -74.24 3.52 -15.38
N ARG A 493 -74.69 3.21 -16.63
CA ARG A 493 -75.82 3.84 -17.39
C ARG A 493 -75.64 5.36 -17.68
N GLY A 494 -75.93 5.91 -18.87
CA GLY A 494 -76.66 5.43 -20.06
C GLY A 494 -78.13 5.91 -20.04
N LYS A 495 -78.69 6.62 -21.03
CA LYS A 495 -78.35 6.74 -22.47
C LYS A 495 -78.99 8.00 -23.14
N GLU A 496 -78.50 8.37 -24.33
CA GLU A 496 -79.22 8.95 -25.51
C GLU A 496 -79.76 10.42 -25.59
N THR A 497 -78.96 11.29 -26.24
CA THR A 497 -79.32 12.22 -27.37
C THR A 497 -80.22 13.47 -27.15
N PRO A 498 -80.27 14.48 -28.07
CA PRO A 498 -79.54 14.68 -29.35
C PRO A 498 -78.80 16.05 -29.54
N THR A 499 -77.99 16.16 -30.60
CA THR A 499 -77.62 17.35 -31.46
C THR A 499 -77.50 18.76 -30.83
N ASP A 500 -76.49 19.60 -31.11
CA ASP A 500 -75.66 19.86 -32.31
C ASP A 500 -74.47 20.82 -31.90
N LYS A 501 -73.42 21.28 -32.63
CA LYS A 501 -72.98 21.40 -34.05
C LYS A 501 -71.44 21.26 -34.21
N HIS A 502 -70.98 21.29 -35.48
CA HIS A 502 -69.70 21.78 -36.07
C HIS A 502 -68.55 22.33 -35.17
N SER A 503 -67.26 22.21 -35.56
CA SER A 503 -66.70 21.86 -36.88
C SER A 503 -65.30 21.19 -36.85
N MET A 504 -64.95 20.57 -37.99
CA MET A 504 -63.64 20.26 -38.61
C MET A 504 -62.31 20.43 -37.83
N MET A 505 -61.25 19.64 -38.08
CA MET A 505 -60.95 18.88 -39.31
C MET A 505 -60.30 17.49 -39.09
N LEU A 506 -60.20 16.74 -40.20
CA LEU A 506 -59.90 15.30 -40.36
C LEU A 506 -58.52 14.87 -39.78
N LYS A 507 -58.28 13.63 -39.29
CA LYS A 507 -58.48 12.26 -39.86
C LYS A 507 -57.61 12.00 -41.11
N LEU A 508 -56.97 10.84 -41.36
CA LEU A 508 -56.83 9.49 -40.73
C LEU A 508 -55.32 9.05 -40.84
N HIS A 509 -54.71 8.08 -40.12
CA HIS A 509 -55.04 6.64 -39.90
C HIS A 509 -55.04 5.81 -41.22
N LEU A 510 -54.55 4.56 -41.36
CA LEU A 510 -53.75 3.60 -40.55
C LEU A 510 -52.60 3.07 -41.46
N GLY A 511 -51.55 2.31 -41.08
CA GLY A 511 -51.45 1.06 -40.29
C GLY A 511 -51.84 -0.18 -41.14
N PRO A 512 -51.49 -1.45 -40.77
CA PRO A 512 -50.69 -1.95 -39.64
C PRO A 512 -49.65 -3.05 -40.07
N ALA A 513 -49.30 -3.99 -39.17
CA ALA A 513 -48.59 -5.27 -39.41
C ALA A 513 -47.07 -5.21 -39.73
N SER A 514 -46.21 -6.19 -39.36
CA SER A 514 -46.39 -7.42 -38.54
C SER A 514 -45.07 -7.85 -37.84
N THR A 515 -45.14 -8.92 -37.04
CA THR A 515 -44.03 -9.54 -36.29
C THR A 515 -42.97 -10.22 -37.16
N GLY A 516 -41.69 -10.14 -36.78
CA GLY A 516 -40.61 -10.96 -37.35
C GLY A 516 -39.45 -11.19 -36.38
N LYS A 517 -38.94 -12.43 -36.30
CA LYS A 517 -37.69 -12.81 -35.64
C LYS A 517 -36.66 -13.17 -36.71
N ALA A 518 -35.37 -12.90 -36.51
CA ALA A 518 -34.26 -13.86 -36.73
C ALA A 518 -32.86 -13.22 -36.55
N LYS A 519 -31.86 -14.11 -36.41
CA LYS A 519 -30.42 -13.82 -36.33
C LYS A 519 -29.81 -13.59 -37.71
N ASN A 520 -28.68 -12.89 -37.76
CA ASN A 520 -27.41 -13.24 -38.44
C ASN A 520 -26.33 -12.28 -37.87
N VAL A 521 -25.04 -12.60 -37.66
CA VAL A 521 -24.05 -13.47 -38.34
C VAL A 521 -23.48 -12.83 -39.62
N LEU A 522 -22.27 -12.30 -39.49
CA LEU A 522 -21.21 -11.92 -40.46
C LEU A 522 -20.11 -11.29 -39.55
N GLU A 523 -18.87 -11.78 -39.39
CA GLU A 523 -17.88 -12.39 -40.30
C GLU A 523 -17.02 -11.35 -41.07
N GLU A 524 -15.83 -11.77 -41.49
CA GLU A 524 -14.61 -10.97 -41.64
C GLU A 524 -14.53 -10.05 -42.88
N GLY A 525 -13.59 -9.09 -42.89
CA GLY A 525 -13.30 -8.31 -44.10
C GLY A 525 -12.16 -7.28 -43.98
N CYS A 526 -10.93 -7.66 -44.31
CA CYS A 526 -9.77 -6.75 -44.35
C CYS A 526 -9.41 -6.29 -45.78
N LYS A 527 -9.22 -4.97 -45.97
CA LYS A 527 -8.35 -4.26 -46.94
C LYS A 527 -8.33 -2.78 -46.52
N ARG A 528 -7.19 -2.15 -46.20
CA ARG A 528 -6.06 -1.74 -47.08
C ARG A 528 -6.51 -0.76 -48.18
N GLY A 529 -6.20 0.52 -47.98
CA GLY A 529 -6.13 1.55 -49.01
C GLY A 529 -4.94 2.47 -48.71
N GLU A 530 -4.15 2.80 -49.72
CA GLU A 530 -3.03 3.74 -49.64
C GLU A 530 -3.42 5.04 -50.33
N GLU A 531 -3.05 6.20 -49.78
CA GLU A 531 -2.91 7.39 -50.61
C GLU A 531 -1.84 8.35 -50.09
N LYS A 532 -1.21 9.09 -51.01
CA LYS A 532 -0.06 9.99 -50.77
C LYS A 532 -0.53 11.43 -50.70
N ILE A 533 0.18 12.28 -49.96
CA ILE A 533 0.50 13.65 -50.37
C ILE A 533 1.79 14.13 -49.65
N ARG A 534 2.44 15.17 -50.20
CA ARG A 534 3.79 15.66 -49.83
C ARG A 534 3.75 17.03 -49.12
N SER A 535 4.94 17.57 -48.81
CA SER A 535 5.30 18.89 -48.24
C SER A 535 5.16 18.98 -46.71
N SER A 536 6.23 19.31 -45.95
CA SER A 536 7.02 20.56 -45.88
C SER A 536 6.16 21.72 -45.34
N THR A 537 6.50 22.35 -44.22
CA THR A 537 7.77 23.07 -43.96
C THR A 537 8.00 23.28 -42.45
N ASP A 538 9.25 23.52 -42.05
CA ASP A 538 9.72 23.60 -40.64
C ASP A 538 9.51 25.00 -39.97
N PRO A 539 9.93 25.30 -38.72
CA PRO A 539 8.98 25.82 -37.73
C PRO A 539 9.19 27.29 -37.32
N LYS A 540 8.15 27.90 -36.73
CA LYS A 540 8.21 29.25 -36.15
C LYS A 540 8.37 29.23 -34.63
N LYS A 541 9.44 29.86 -34.14
CA LYS A 541 9.61 30.23 -32.72
C LYS A 541 8.49 31.18 -32.29
N ILE A 542 7.95 31.00 -31.08
CA ILE A 542 7.19 32.04 -30.37
C ILE A 542 7.88 32.31 -29.04
N VAL A 543 8.27 33.56 -28.83
CA VAL A 543 8.89 34.05 -27.59
C VAL A 543 7.77 34.53 -26.66
N TRP A 544 7.72 34.00 -25.45
CA TRP A 544 6.92 34.58 -24.37
C TRP A 544 7.81 35.47 -23.50
N LYS A 545 7.53 36.78 -23.49
CA LYS A 545 8.12 37.72 -22.53
C LYS A 545 7.44 37.52 -21.17
N GLY A 546 8.22 37.45 -20.10
CA GLY A 546 7.70 37.59 -18.74
C GLY A 546 7.40 39.06 -18.43
N THR A 547 6.35 39.29 -17.65
CA THR A 547 6.07 40.54 -16.94
C THR A 547 6.11 40.26 -15.44
N GLY A 548 7.14 40.77 -14.76
CA GLY A 548 7.19 40.72 -13.29
C GLY A 548 6.24 41.73 -12.66
N SER A 549 5.77 41.43 -11.45
CA SER A 549 5.13 42.39 -10.56
C SER A 549 5.74 42.21 -9.17
N GLU A 550 6.53 43.18 -8.73
CA GLU A 550 7.07 43.20 -7.38
C GLU A 550 5.99 43.69 -6.41
N HIS A 551 5.77 42.97 -5.31
CA HIS A 551 5.11 43.53 -4.13
C HIS A 551 6.01 43.38 -2.91
N LYS A 552 6.39 44.53 -2.36
CA LYS A 552 7.30 44.64 -1.22
C LYS A 552 6.56 44.30 0.07
N HIS A 553 7.10 43.37 0.86
CA HIS A 553 6.79 43.33 2.29
C HIS A 553 7.98 43.83 3.09
N HIS A 554 7.70 44.77 3.98
CA HIS A 554 8.70 45.44 4.80
C HIS A 554 9.20 44.51 5.90
N VAL A 555 10.52 44.44 6.09
CA VAL A 555 11.09 44.00 7.37
C VAL A 555 10.99 45.18 8.33
N SER A 556 10.47 44.92 9.54
CA SER A 556 10.62 45.78 10.71
C SER A 556 11.15 44.93 11.85
N ARG A 557 12.18 45.43 12.53
CA ARG A 557 12.87 44.81 13.65
C ARG A 557 13.19 45.93 14.62
N ASP A 558 12.64 45.87 15.83
CA ASP A 558 13.13 46.59 17.04
C ASP A 558 12.17 46.40 18.22
N ARG A 559 12.44 45.40 19.07
CA ARG A 559 12.63 45.49 20.53
C ARG A 559 12.71 44.10 21.16
#